data_AF-A0A3R7BA20-F1
#
_entry.id   AF-A0A3R7BA20-F1
#
_cell.length_a   1.000
_cell.length_b   1.000
_cell.length_c   1.000
_cell.angle_alpha   90.00
_cell.angle_beta   90.00
_cell.angle_gamma   90.00
#
_symmetry.space_group_name_H-M   'P 1'
#
loop_
_entity.id
_entity.type
_entity.pdbx_description
1 polymer ?
#
loop_
_entity_poly.entity_id
_entity_poly.type
_entity_poly.pdbx_seq_one_letter_code
_entity_poly.pdbx_strand_id
1 'polypeptide(L)'
;MDEFERLLLKTIDETLRYTFGDVTTQAIYDYLEKKSCPISEIPRKLNTFSIELRMILGTGRRQILGSAAILEKTILKKLCLKLGIEFNEKGPVVFSDYIKKLREVYNHGKVRKF
;
A
#
# COMPACT_ATOMS: atom_id res chain seq x y z
N MET A 1 6.71 6.45 13.88
CA MET A 1 5.69 5.81 13.03
C MET A 1 4.37 5.81 13.80
N ASP A 2 3.33 6.42 13.26
CA ASP A 2 2.01 6.48 13.89
C ASP A 2 1.21 5.18 13.70
N GLU A 3 0.02 5.09 14.32
CA GLU A 3 -0.82 3.88 14.27
C GLU A 3 -1.33 3.58 12.85
N PHE A 4 -1.65 4.60 12.05
CA PHE A 4 -2.07 4.41 10.66
C PHE A 4 -0.92 3.88 9.80
N GLU A 5 0.27 4.44 9.95
CA GLU A 5 1.48 3.97 9.25
C GLU A 5 1.81 2.52 9.61
N ARG A 6 1.68 2.13 10.89
CA ARG A 6 1.85 0.73 11.33
C ARG A 6 0.80 -0.20 10.74
N LEU A 7 -0.48 0.21 10.73
CA LEU A 7 -1.58 -0.56 10.17
C LEU A 7 -1.42 -0.75 8.66
N LEU A 8 -1.05 0.32 7.95
CA LEU A 8 -0.74 0.29 6.52
C LEU A 8 0.41 -0.69 6.24
N LEU A 9 1.53 -0.55 6.96
CA LEU A 9 2.70 -1.39 6.74
C LEU A 9 2.38 -2.87 6.99
N LYS A 10 1.67 -3.17 8.08
CA LYS A 10 1.19 -4.53 8.38
C LYS A 10 0.29 -5.07 7.28
N THR A 11 -0.60 -4.24 6.75
CA THR A 11 -1.52 -4.65 5.66
C THR A 11 -0.76 -4.92 4.35
N ILE A 12 0.27 -4.14 4.05
CA ILE A 12 1.16 -4.38 2.91
C ILE A 12 1.89 -5.71 3.08
N ASP A 13 2.54 -5.92 4.23
CA ASP A 13 3.31 -7.14 4.53
C ASP A 13 2.44 -8.41 4.45
N GLU A 14 1.29 -8.41 5.14
CA GLU A 14 0.33 -9.52 5.06
C GLU A 14 -0.15 -9.81 3.63
N THR A 15 -0.29 -8.76 2.81
CA THR A 15 -0.75 -8.94 1.43
C THR A 15 0.36 -9.50 0.55
N LEU A 16 1.59 -8.99 0.67
CA LEU A 16 2.73 -9.49 -0.09
C LEU A 16 3.02 -10.95 0.27
N ARG A 17 3.05 -11.29 1.57
CA ARG A 17 3.27 -12.67 2.04
C ARG A 17 2.18 -13.61 1.56
N TYR A 18 0.92 -13.19 1.63
CA TYR A 18 -0.19 -13.99 1.12
C TYR A 18 -0.08 -14.22 -0.40
N THR A 19 0.35 -13.22 -1.16
CA THR A 19 0.42 -13.31 -2.63
C THR A 19 1.66 -14.05 -3.13
N PHE A 20 2.82 -13.85 -2.51
CA PHE A 20 4.11 -14.31 -3.03
C PHE A 20 4.86 -15.29 -2.13
N GLY A 21 4.38 -15.52 -0.90
CA GLY A 21 5.09 -16.27 0.14
C GLY A 21 6.22 -15.45 0.79
N ASP A 22 6.79 -15.99 1.86
CA ASP A 22 7.79 -15.28 2.67
C ASP A 22 9.09 -14.99 1.93
N VAL A 23 9.63 -15.99 1.21
CA VAL A 23 10.91 -15.87 0.50
C VAL A 23 10.86 -14.77 -0.57
N THR A 24 9.83 -14.79 -1.41
CA THR A 24 9.65 -13.79 -2.46
C THR A 24 9.36 -12.41 -1.87
N THR A 25 8.58 -12.34 -0.78
CA THR A 25 8.32 -11.08 -0.09
C THR A 25 9.60 -10.46 0.44
N GLN A 26 10.49 -11.26 1.02
CA GLN A 26 11.79 -10.77 1.46
C GLN A 26 12.62 -10.24 0.29
N ALA A 27 12.66 -10.96 -0.84
CA ALA A 27 13.37 -10.49 -2.04
C ALA A 27 12.80 -9.16 -2.59
N ILE A 28 11.48 -8.95 -2.51
CA ILE A 28 10.84 -7.67 -2.84
C ILE A 28 11.33 -6.56 -1.91
N TYR A 29 11.40 -6.81 -0.60
CA TYR A 29 11.90 -5.82 0.35
C TYR A 29 13.37 -5.49 0.19
N ASP A 30 14.22 -6.49 -0.06
CA ASP A 30 15.64 -6.29 -0.33
C ASP A 30 15.85 -5.46 -1.62
N TYR A 31 15.00 -5.67 -2.63
CA TYR A 31 14.99 -4.83 -3.83
C TYR A 31 14.58 -3.39 -3.51
N LEU A 32 13.50 -3.19 -2.74
CA LEU A 32 13.00 -1.87 -2.37
C LEU A 32 14.02 -1.07 -1.54
N GLU A 33 14.74 -1.74 -0.64
CA GLU A 33 15.81 -1.14 0.14
C GLU A 33 16.92 -0.56 -0.76
N LYS A 34 17.35 -1.33 -1.78
CA LYS A 34 18.30 -0.86 -2.81
C LYS A 34 17.77 0.32 -3.64
N LYS A 35 16.45 0.53 -3.65
CA LYS A 35 15.79 1.67 -4.32
C LYS A 35 15.45 2.81 -3.35
N SER A 36 16.13 2.89 -2.21
CA SER A 36 15.93 3.93 -1.20
C SER A 36 14.51 3.95 -0.63
N CYS A 37 13.84 2.80 -0.59
CA CYS A 37 12.51 2.59 -0.01
C CYS A 37 12.53 1.44 1.00
N PRO A 38 13.27 1.57 2.12
CA PRO A 38 13.27 0.53 3.15
C PRO A 38 11.86 0.36 3.73
N ILE A 39 11.58 -0.82 4.30
CA ILE A 39 10.26 -1.21 4.82
C ILE A 39 9.65 -0.12 5.72
N SER A 40 10.45 0.45 6.63
CA SER A 40 10.03 1.48 7.59
C SER A 40 9.59 2.79 6.93
N GLU A 41 10.05 3.08 5.72
CA GLU A 41 9.76 4.32 4.99
C GLU A 41 8.67 4.15 3.94
N ILE A 42 8.22 2.91 3.66
CA ILE A 42 7.13 2.63 2.71
C ILE A 42 5.88 3.51 2.96
N PRO A 43 5.39 3.68 4.22
CA PRO A 43 4.22 4.53 4.48
C PRO A 43 4.39 6.00 4.06
N ARG A 44 5.63 6.48 3.96
CA ARG A 44 5.98 7.87 3.59
C ARG A 44 6.38 7.99 2.12
N LYS A 45 6.86 6.89 1.52
CA LYS A 45 7.35 6.82 0.14
C LYS A 45 6.41 6.03 -0.77
N LEU A 46 5.10 6.23 -0.63
CA LEU A 46 4.06 5.47 -1.35
C LEU A 46 4.19 5.53 -2.88
N ASN A 47 4.61 6.69 -3.42
CA ASN A 47 4.88 6.83 -4.85
C ASN A 47 6.05 5.94 -5.29
N THR A 48 7.16 5.99 -4.55
CA THR A 48 8.34 5.15 -4.82
C THR A 48 7.99 3.67 -4.69
N PHE A 49 7.27 3.28 -3.63
CA PHE A 49 6.79 1.92 -3.44
C PHE A 49 5.93 1.45 -4.62
N SER A 50 4.93 2.22 -5.04
CA SER A 50 4.06 1.87 -6.18
C SER A 50 4.86 1.71 -7.48
N ILE A 51 5.77 2.66 -7.76
CA ILE A 51 6.61 2.63 -8.96
C ILE A 51 7.50 1.38 -8.97
N GLU A 52 8.20 1.11 -7.88
CA GLU A 52 9.14 0.00 -7.80
C GLU A 52 8.43 -1.36 -7.80
N LEU A 53 7.26 -1.46 -7.14
CA LEU A 53 6.43 -2.66 -7.20
C LEU A 53 5.96 -2.98 -8.63
N ARG A 54 5.60 -1.95 -9.41
CA ARG A 54 5.26 -2.09 -10.83
C ARG A 54 6.45 -2.49 -11.70
N MET A 55 7.66 -2.07 -11.34
CA MET A 55 8.89 -2.51 -12.00
C MET A 55 9.14 -4.00 -11.76
N ILE A 56 8.99 -4.46 -10.52
CA ILE A 56 9.15 -5.88 -10.14
C ILE A 56 8.13 -6.75 -10.89
N LEU A 57 6.87 -6.30 -10.97
CA LEU A 57 5.77 -7.06 -11.55
C LEU A 57 5.63 -6.89 -13.08
N GLY A 58 6.60 -6.24 -13.73
CA GLY A 58 6.70 -6.17 -15.19
C GLY A 58 5.71 -5.23 -15.89
N THR A 59 4.99 -4.37 -15.15
CA THR A 59 3.98 -3.47 -15.72
C THR A 59 4.53 -2.08 -16.05
N GLY A 60 5.77 -1.75 -15.66
CA GLY A 60 6.39 -0.46 -15.95
C GLY A 60 5.74 0.74 -15.22
N ARG A 61 6.33 1.94 -15.39
CA ARG A 61 6.10 3.11 -14.50
C ARG A 61 4.77 3.86 -14.67
N ARG A 62 3.94 3.52 -15.66
CA ARG A 62 2.72 4.28 -16.03
C ARG A 62 1.47 3.43 -16.26
N GLN A 63 1.53 2.13 -16.03
CA GLN A 63 0.34 1.29 -16.17
C GLN A 63 -0.49 1.37 -14.88
N ILE A 64 -1.73 1.85 -15.00
CA ILE A 64 -2.73 1.85 -13.93
C ILE A 64 -3.51 0.52 -13.85
N LEU A 65 -3.26 -0.37 -14.81
CA LEU A 65 -3.84 -1.71 -14.93
C LEU A 65 -2.71 -2.76 -14.87
N GLY A 66 -3.05 -4.01 -14.54
CA GLY A 66 -2.09 -5.11 -14.44
C GLY A 66 -1.92 -5.67 -13.02
N SER A 67 -1.04 -6.64 -12.85
CA SER A 67 -0.81 -7.38 -11.61
C SER A 67 -0.49 -6.47 -10.42
N ALA A 68 0.34 -5.45 -10.62
CA ALA A 68 0.64 -4.45 -9.59
C ALA A 68 -0.61 -3.66 -9.16
N ALA A 69 -1.46 -3.25 -10.10
CA ALA A 69 -2.70 -2.53 -9.79
C ALA A 69 -3.71 -3.41 -9.03
N ILE A 70 -3.79 -4.71 -9.36
CA ILE A 70 -4.62 -5.68 -8.63
C ILE A 70 -4.13 -5.81 -7.18
N LEU A 71 -2.81 -5.90 -6.99
CA LEU A 71 -2.19 -6.01 -5.68
C LEU A 71 -2.40 -4.75 -4.83
N GLU A 72 -2.15 -3.57 -5.39
CA GLU A 72 -2.44 -2.28 -4.74
C GLU A 72 -3.91 -2.17 -4.34
N LYS A 73 -4.85 -2.51 -5.26
CA LYS A 73 -6.28 -2.52 -4.95
C LYS A 73 -6.63 -3.50 -3.83
N THR A 74 -5.92 -4.63 -3.76
CA THR A 74 -6.07 -5.60 -2.66
C THR A 74 -5.61 -5.02 -1.32
N ILE A 75 -4.47 -4.33 -1.31
CA ILE A 75 -3.97 -3.61 -0.13
C ILE A 75 -5.00 -2.57 0.33
N LEU A 76 -5.53 -1.75 -0.59
CA LEU A 76 -6.53 -0.73 -0.26
C LEU A 76 -7.80 -1.34 0.33
N LYS A 77 -8.34 -2.39 -0.29
CA LYS A 77 -9.54 -3.10 0.20
C LYS A 77 -9.34 -3.66 1.61
N LYS A 78 -8.22 -4.33 1.85
CA LYS A 78 -7.89 -4.87 3.18
C LYS A 78 -7.73 -3.77 4.21
N LEU A 79 -7.09 -2.65 3.84
CA LEU A 79 -6.92 -1.52 4.74
C LEU A 79 -8.26 -0.87 5.10
N CYS A 80 -9.13 -0.63 4.10
CA CYS A 80 -10.50 -0.16 4.32
C CYS A 80 -11.28 -1.05 5.28
N LEU A 81 -11.22 -2.37 5.08
CA LEU A 81 -11.86 -3.35 5.97
C LEU A 81 -11.35 -3.23 7.41
N LYS A 82 -10.03 -3.12 7.60
CA LYS A 82 -9.42 -2.97 8.93
C LYS A 82 -9.77 -1.63 9.60
N LEU A 83 -10.04 -0.60 8.81
CA LEU A 83 -10.48 0.71 9.29
C LEU A 83 -12.01 0.81 9.48
N GLY A 84 -12.78 -0.22 9.09
CA GLY A 84 -14.24 -0.18 9.11
C GLY A 84 -14.84 0.82 8.09
N ILE A 85 -14.13 1.08 6.99
CA ILE A 85 -14.53 2.01 5.94
C ILE A 85 -14.96 1.21 4.70
N GLU A 86 -16.06 1.63 4.07
CA GLU A 86 -16.51 1.01 2.81
C GLU A 86 -15.59 1.38 1.64
N PHE A 87 -15.15 0.39 0.86
CA PHE A 87 -14.34 0.62 -0.33
C PHE A 87 -15.24 0.87 -1.55
N ASN A 88 -15.49 2.13 -1.88
CA ASN A 88 -16.48 2.55 -2.89
C ASN A 88 -15.91 2.96 -4.25
N GLU A 89 -14.66 2.62 -4.54
CA GLU A 89 -13.97 3.16 -5.71
C GLU A 89 -14.30 2.39 -7.01
N LYS A 90 -14.99 3.07 -7.93
CA LYS A 90 -15.50 2.51 -9.20
C LYS A 90 -14.58 2.75 -10.42
N GLY A 91 -13.38 3.30 -10.22
CA GLY A 91 -12.45 3.65 -11.29
C GLY A 91 -11.00 3.21 -11.07
N PRO A 92 -10.07 3.60 -11.96
CA PRO A 92 -8.64 3.44 -11.73
C PRO A 92 -8.24 4.26 -10.49
N VAL A 93 -7.48 3.62 -9.60
CA VAL A 93 -7.08 4.20 -8.32
C VAL A 93 -5.58 4.44 -8.32
N VAL A 94 -5.17 5.69 -8.06
CA VAL A 94 -3.78 5.99 -7.75
C VAL A 94 -3.54 5.60 -6.29
N PHE A 95 -2.73 4.57 -6.09
CA PHE A 95 -2.50 3.96 -4.77
C PHE A 95 -2.15 4.98 -3.69
N SER A 96 -1.18 5.86 -3.96
CA SER A 96 -0.68 6.85 -2.99
C SER A 96 -1.74 7.89 -2.63
N ASP A 97 -2.52 8.37 -3.61
CA ASP A 97 -3.56 9.36 -3.36
C ASP A 97 -4.72 8.78 -2.54
N TYR A 98 -5.09 7.52 -2.80
CA TYR A 98 -6.12 6.86 -2.00
C TYR A 98 -5.68 6.63 -0.56
N ILE A 99 -4.42 6.25 -0.32
CA ILE A 99 -3.88 6.12 1.04
C ILE A 99 -3.88 7.46 1.77
N LYS A 100 -3.52 8.57 1.11
CA LYS A 100 -3.59 9.91 1.70
C LYS A 100 -5.01 10.25 2.13
N LYS A 101 -6.00 10.03 1.26
CA LYS A 101 -7.42 10.21 1.57
C LYS A 101 -7.87 9.35 2.76
N LEU A 102 -7.45 8.09 2.81
CA LEU A 102 -7.76 7.22 3.96
C LEU A 102 -7.16 7.73 5.26
N ARG A 103 -5.94 8.28 5.21
CA ARG A 103 -5.28 8.86 6.39
C ARG A 103 -6.03 10.07 6.92
N GLU A 104 -6.50 10.95 6.03
CA GLU A 104 -7.33 12.10 6.39
C GLU A 104 -8.63 11.65 7.09
N VAL A 105 -9.34 10.69 6.50
CA VAL A 105 -10.57 10.13 7.08
C VAL A 105 -10.30 9.50 8.45
N TYR A 106 -9.25 8.72 8.59
CA TYR A 106 -8.83 8.10 9.85
C TYR A 106 -8.55 9.15 10.94
N ASN A 107 -7.82 10.21 10.59
CA ASN A 107 -7.49 11.30 11.51
C ASN A 107 -8.75 12.08 11.92
N HIS A 108 -9.65 12.40 10.98
CA HIS A 108 -10.92 13.07 11.30
C HIS A 108 -11.82 12.21 12.22
N GLY A 109 -11.86 10.89 12.00
CA GLY A 109 -12.59 9.96 12.86
C GLY A 109 -12.04 9.88 14.29
N LYS A 110 -10.72 10.09 14.47
CA LYS A 110 -10.10 10.21 15.80
C LYS A 110 -10.40 11.54 16.48
N VAL A 111 -10.37 12.65 15.74
CA VAL A 111 -10.65 13.99 16.30
C VAL A 111 -12.08 14.11 16.84
N ARG A 112 -13.05 13.40 16.25
CA ARG A 112 -14.45 13.39 16.72
C ARG A 112 -14.71 12.53 17.97
N LYS A 113 -13.73 11.77 18.45
CA LYS A 113 -13.86 10.89 19.62
C LYS A 113 -13.27 11.48 20.92
N PHE A 114 -12.93 12.77 20.91
CA PHE A 114 -12.47 13.52 22.08
C PHE A 114 -13.38 14.71 22.35
#